data_AF-A0A6V7XPX7-F1
#
_entry.id   AF-A0A6V7XPX7-F1
#
_cell.length_a   1.000
_cell.length_b   1.000
_cell.length_c   1.000
_cell.angle_alpha   90.00
_cell.angle_beta   90.00
_cell.angle_gamma   90.00
#
_symmetry.space_group_name_H-M   'P 1'
#
loop_
_entity.id
_entity.type
_entity.pdbx_description
1 polymer ?
#
loop_
_entity_poly.entity_id
_entity_poly.type
_entity_poly.pdbx_seq_one_letter_code
_entity_poly.pdbx_strand_id
1 'polypeptide(L)' 'MEHVWEKILYPADNSSNENGGGGTTTSSLPAMPENIEEKIELFCNDQKLDPEMDLRTVKHLIWKQGGDLLILFRPVR' A
#
# COMPACT_ATOMS: atom_id res chain seq x y z
N MET A 1 4.26 -0.23 -1.62
CA MET A 1 3.14 -0.59 -2.53
C MET A 1 2.44 -1.87 -2.07
N GLU A 2 3.17 -2.86 -1.57
CA GLU A 2 2.63 -4.12 -0.99
C GLU A 2 1.51 -3.90 0.02
N HIS A 3 1.69 -3.00 0.99
CA HIS A 3 0.65 -2.69 1.96
C HIS A 3 -0.66 -2.20 1.30
N VAL A 4 -0.56 -1.39 0.24
CA VAL A 4 -1.73 -0.92 -0.51
C VAL A 4 -2.43 -2.11 -1.16
N TRP A 5 -1.67 -3.04 -1.75
CA TRP A 5 -2.21 -4.26 -2.33
C TRP A 5 -2.94 -5.12 -1.29
N GLU A 6 -2.27 -5.47 -0.19
CA GLU A 6 -2.77 -6.44 0.79
C GLU A 6 -3.85 -5.89 1.73
N LYS A 7 -3.75 -4.62 2.09
CA LYS A 7 -4.61 -4.04 3.15
C LYS A 7 -5.67 -3.11 2.60
N ILE A 8 -5.49 -2.58 1.39
CA ILE A 8 -6.40 -1.58 0.82
C ILE A 8 -7.17 -2.14 -0.37
N LEU A 9 -6.49 -2.75 -1.35
CA LEU A 9 -7.13 -3.28 -2.56
C LEU A 9 -7.71 -4.68 -2.36
N TYR A 10 -7.00 -5.53 -1.64
CA TYR A 10 -7.43 -6.89 -1.31
C TYR A 10 -7.38 -7.11 0.21
N PRO A 11 -8.13 -6.30 0.99
CA PRO A 11 -8.16 -6.48 2.42
C PRO A 11 -8.57 -7.93 2.72
N ALA A 12 -7.68 -8.68 3.37
CA ALA A 12 -8.12 -9.86 4.08
C ALA A 12 -9.21 -9.40 5.05
N ASP A 13 -10.35 -10.09 5.07
CA ASP A 13 -11.47 -9.80 5.97
C ASP A 13 -11.00 -10.05 7.41
N ASN A 14 -10.26 -9.08 7.94
CA ASN A 14 -9.76 -9.07 9.29
C ASN A 14 -10.73 -8.20 10.09
N SER A 15 -12.02 -8.53 9.99
CA SER A 15 -13.00 -8.12 10.99
C SER A 15 -12.43 -8.55 12.33
N SER A 16 -12.17 -7.57 13.19
CA SER A 16 -11.66 -7.74 14.54
C SER A 16 -12.46 -8.82 15.29
N ASN A 17 -11.93 -10.04 15.36
CA ASN A 17 -12.40 -11.04 16.29
C ASN A 17 -11.24 -11.37 17.23
N GLU A 18 -11.14 -10.57 18.29
CA GLU A 18 -10.26 -10.79 19.43
C GLU A 18 -10.77 -11.95 20.32
N ASN A 19 -11.40 -12.97 19.74
CA ASN A 19 -11.86 -14.12 20.50
C ASN A 19 -11.57 -15.42 19.76
N GLY A 20 -10.83 -16.29 20.44
CA GLY A 20 -10.23 -17.49 19.89
C GLY A 20 -11.24 -18.46 19.27
N GLY A 21 -10.75 -19.24 18.31
CA GLY A 21 -11.48 -20.35 17.72
C GLY A 21 -11.15 -20.50 16.25
N GLY A 22 -10.48 -21.59 15.90
CA GLY A 22 -10.06 -21.89 14.53
C GLY A 22 -11.22 -21.90 13.54
N GLY A 23 -10.93 -21.42 12.33
CA GLY A 23 -11.82 -21.45 11.19
C GLY A 23 -11.03 -21.19 9.93
N THR A 24 -10.62 -22.27 9.26
CA THR A 24 -9.98 -22.26 7.95
C THR A 24 -10.93 -21.67 6.91
N THR A 25 -10.85 -20.37 6.67
CA THR A 25 -11.29 -19.79 5.39
C THR A 25 -10.05 -19.25 4.70
N THR A 26 -9.45 -20.11 3.88
CA THR A 26 -8.49 -19.71 2.85
C THR A 26 -9.23 -18.87 1.81
N SER A 27 -9.62 -17.63 2.17
CA SER A 27 -9.83 -16.58 1.18
C SER A 27 -8.47 -16.37 0.56
N SER A 28 -8.24 -17.04 -0.56
CA SER A 28 -6.99 -16.99 -1.32
C SER A 28 -6.77 -15.54 -1.72
N LEU A 29 -5.98 -14.82 -0.91
CA LEU A 29 -5.45 -13.52 -1.31
C LEU A 29 -4.80 -13.73 -2.68
N PRO A 30 -5.11 -12.87 -3.68
CA PRO A 30 -4.40 -12.96 -4.94
C PRO A 30 -2.91 -12.85 -4.64
N ALA A 31 -2.15 -13.82 -5.16
CA ALA A 31 -0.71 -13.88 -4.96
C ALA A 31 -0.11 -12.51 -5.27
N MET A 32 0.85 -12.07 -4.44
CA MET A 32 1.54 -10.80 -4.65
C MET A 32 2.10 -10.79 -6.08
N PRO A 33 1.73 -9.81 -6.90
CA PRO A 33 2.26 -9.71 -8.25
C PRO A 33 3.76 -9.42 -8.18
N GLU A 34 4.56 -10.09 -9.01
CA GLU A 34 6.02 -9.87 -9.07
C GLU A 34 6.36 -8.42 -9.48
N ASN A 35 5.53 -7.81 -10.34
CA ASN A 35 5.68 -6.42 -10.80
C ASN A 35 4.60 -5.51 -10.16
N ILE A 36 4.63 -5.36 -8.84
CA ILE A 36 3.62 -4.56 -8.13
C ILE A 36 3.68 -3.07 -8.51
N GLU A 37 4.86 -2.57 -8.85
CA GLU A 37 5.12 -1.22 -9.32
C GLU A 37 4.44 -0.91 -10.67
N GLU A 38 4.14 -1.93 -11.48
CA GLU A 38 3.37 -1.79 -12.71
C GLU A 38 1.85 -1.77 -12.44
N LYS A 39 1.41 -2.18 -11.24
CA LYS A 39 0.00 -2.28 -10.84
C LYS A 39 -0.45 -1.15 -9.93
N ILE A 40 0.45 -0.52 -9.18
CA ILE A 40 0.13 0.54 -8.23
C ILE A 40 1.11 1.70 -8.42
N GLU A 41 0.58 2.88 -8.68
CA GLU A 41 1.34 4.12 -8.66
C GLU A 41 1.17 4.83 -7.32
N LEU A 42 2.26 5.40 -6.82
CA LEU A 42 2.26 6.26 -5.63
C LEU A 42 2.55 7.71 -6.02
N PHE A 43 1.95 8.64 -5.29
CA PHE A 43 2.08 10.08 -5.51
C PHE A 43 2.29 10.81 -4.19
N CYS A 44 3.09 11.87 -4.22
CA CYS A 44 3.23 12.84 -3.13
C CYS A 44 3.17 14.24 -3.75
N ASN A 45 2.33 15.14 -3.25
CA ASN A 45 2.13 16.48 -3.82
C ASN A 45 1.89 16.46 -5.35
N ASP A 46 1.01 15.58 -5.81
CA ASP A 46 0.69 15.34 -7.23
C ASP A 46 1.86 14.85 -8.12
N GLN A 47 3.04 14.59 -7.54
CA GLN A 47 4.19 14.02 -8.23
C GLN A 47 4.21 12.50 -8.08
N LYS A 48 4.31 11.77 -9.21
CA LYS A 48 4.53 10.31 -9.21
C LYS A 48 5.88 9.98 -8.56
N LEU A 49 5.85 9.04 -7.63
CA LEU A 49 7.03 8.55 -6.93
C LEU A 49 7.71 7.43 -7.72
N ASP A 50 9.05 7.40 -7.63
CA ASP A 50 9.85 6.29 -8.12
C ASP A 50 9.69 5.09 -7.15
N PRO A 51 9.39 3.87 -7.63
CA PRO A 51 9.27 2.68 -6.79
C PRO A 51 10.52 2.40 -5.93
N GLU A 52 11.71 2.75 -6.41
CA GLU A 52 12.98 2.53 -5.71
C GLU A 52 13.29 3.62 -4.68
N MET A 53 12.49 4.70 -4.63
CA MET A 53 12.72 5.81 -3.72
C MET A 53 12.17 5.52 -2.33
N ASP A 54 13.04 5.61 -1.33
CA ASP A 54 12.63 5.44 0.07
C ASP A 54 11.78 6.63 0.59
N LEU A 55 10.94 6.37 1.60
CA LEU A 55 10.03 7.36 2.17
C LEU A 55 10.74 8.54 2.86
N ARG A 56 11.97 8.34 3.36
CA ARG A 56 12.76 9.44 3.94
C ARG A 56 13.14 10.41 2.82
N THR A 57 13.59 9.92 1.68
CA THR A 57 13.94 10.72 0.51
C THR A 57 12.73 11.45 -0.04
N VAL A 58 11.58 10.79 -0.17
CA VAL A 58 10.30 11.44 -0.55
C VAL A 58 9.95 12.58 0.41
N LYS A 59 10.07 12.36 1.72
CA LYS A 59 9.79 13.40 2.73
C LYS A 59 10.69 14.63 2.59
N HIS A 60 11.99 14.42 2.37
CA HIS A 60 12.97 15.51 2.28
C HIS A 60 12.93 16.26 0.94
N LEU A 61 12.70 15.53 -0.17
CA LEU A 61 12.82 16.11 -1.51
C LEU A 61 11.48 16.59 -2.10
N ILE A 62 10.37 15.92 -1.78
CA ILE A 62 9.07 16.14 -2.43
C ILE A 62 8.05 16.76 -1.47
N TRP A 63 7.84 16.16 -0.29
CA TRP A 63 6.82 16.63 0.66
C TRP A 63 7.07 18.06 1.14
N LYS A 64 8.29 18.34 1.64
CA LYS A 64 8.83 19.67 2.01
C LYS A 64 7.97 20.55 2.94
N GLN A 65 6.82 20.08 3.41
CA GLN A 65 5.95 20.78 4.35
C GLN A 65 5.99 20.13 5.73
N GLY A 66 5.55 20.88 6.74
CA GLY A 66 5.46 20.37 8.11
C GLY A 66 4.41 19.26 8.24
N GLY A 67 4.51 18.47 9.31
CA GLY A 67 3.55 17.40 9.61
C GLY A 67 3.92 16.04 9.01
N ASP A 68 2.91 15.18 8.94
CA ASP A 68 3.04 13.79 8.51
C ASP A 68 3.07 13.68 6.99
N LEU A 69 3.90 12.76 6.49
CA LEU A 69 4.03 12.51 5.05
C LEU A 69 2.73 11.91 4.50
N LEU A 70 2.09 12.60 3.55
CA LEU A 70 0.92 12.10 2.84
C LEU A 70 1.34 11.46 1.51
N ILE A 71 0.93 10.20 1.29
CA ILE A 71 1.08 9.50 0.02
C ILE A 71 -0.28 9.11 -0.51
N LEU A 72 -0.56 9.47 -1.76
CA LEU A 72 -1.72 9.05 -2.51
C LEU A 72 -1.36 7.81 -3.35
N PHE A 73 -2.28 6.89 -3.51
CA PHE A 73 -2.09 5.71 -4.37
C PHE A 73 -3.14 5.65 -5.47
N ARG A 74 -2.78 5.04 -6.60
CA ARG A 74 -3.69 4.79 -7.73
C ARG A 74 -3.41 3.41 -8.33
N PRO A 75 -4.43 2.53 -8.45
CA PRO A 75 -4.31 1.30 -9.23
C PRO A 75 -4.17 1.60 -10.73
N VAL A 76 -3.26 0.90 -11.40
CA VAL A 76 -3.10 0.91 -12.86
C VAL A 76 -4.09 -0.12 -13.45
N ARG A 77 -4.84 0.29 -14.49
CA ARG A 77 -5.84 -0.56 -15.16
C ARG A 77 -5.27 -1.25 -16.38
#